data_AF-A0A7S3J335-F1
#
_entry.id   AF-A0A7S3J335-F1
#
_cell.length_a   1.000
_cell.length_b   1.000
_cell.length_c   1.000
_cell.angle_alpha   90.00
_cell.angle_beta   90.00
_cell.angle_gamma   90.00
#
_symmetry.space_group_name_H-M   'P 1'
#
loop_
_entity.id
_entity.type
_entity.pdbx_description
1 polymer ?
#
loop_
_entity_poly.entity_id
_entity_poly.type
_entity_poly.pdbx_seq_one_letter_code
_entity_poly.pdbx_strand_id
1 'polypeptide(L)'
;QNTTIDFGKNGRQWTYQYCSELGYLQTPATKYVPLKNKALTLDFWKDYCTRIYGIETFPDTRRWNLRYGGKNPAVSKVFYFNGDEDPWKQASILETKNVFVHTFPLICDNCAHCVDLKSPPEGAPKEVDQARKQADRILRRWIHFESKIEQNGVMIDDRESEFMQHFMK
;
A
#
# COMPACT_ATOMS: atom_id res chain seq x y z
N GLN A 1 -27.65 -15.10 -7.41
CA GLN A 1 -26.42 -14.72 -8.15
C GLN A 1 -25.44 -15.87 -8.02
N ASN A 2 -24.62 -16.14 -9.05
CA ASN A 2 -23.55 -17.14 -8.98
C ASN A 2 -22.48 -16.67 -7.98
N THR A 3 -22.17 -17.48 -6.97
CA THR A 3 -21.24 -17.16 -5.87
C THR A 3 -19.88 -17.85 -6.03
N THR A 4 -19.63 -18.54 -7.14
CA THR A 4 -18.33 -19.16 -7.41
C THR A 4 -17.23 -18.11 -7.52
N ILE A 5 -16.14 -18.31 -6.80
CA ILE A 5 -14.98 -17.41 -6.81
C ILE A 5 -14.33 -17.46 -8.20
N ASP A 6 -14.22 -16.30 -8.83
CA ASP A 6 -13.53 -16.10 -10.09
C ASP A 6 -12.43 -15.06 -9.87
N PHE A 7 -11.18 -15.53 -9.82
CA PHE A 7 -10.01 -14.67 -9.56
C PHE A 7 -9.77 -13.62 -10.66
N GLY A 8 -10.37 -13.78 -11.84
CA GLY A 8 -10.36 -12.79 -12.91
C GLY A 8 -11.46 -11.72 -12.81
N LYS A 9 -12.40 -11.84 -11.85
CA LYS A 9 -13.56 -10.95 -11.68
C LYS A 9 -13.60 -10.29 -10.31
N ASN A 10 -12.50 -9.64 -9.94
CA ASN A 10 -12.35 -8.88 -8.70
C ASN A 10 -12.80 -7.39 -8.81
N GLY A 11 -13.20 -6.94 -10.00
CA GLY A 11 -13.55 -5.54 -10.24
C GLY A 11 -14.68 -5.03 -9.35
N ARG A 12 -15.73 -5.83 -9.12
CA ARG A 12 -16.85 -5.43 -8.25
C ARG A 12 -16.39 -5.21 -6.80
N GLN A 13 -15.56 -6.09 -6.26
CA GLN A 13 -15.05 -6.01 -4.90
C GLN A 13 -14.14 -4.80 -4.73
N TRP A 14 -13.23 -4.57 -5.69
CA TRP A 14 -12.38 -3.37 -5.68
C TRP A 14 -13.20 -2.08 -5.76
N THR A 15 -14.21 -2.06 -6.62
CA THR A 15 -15.14 -0.93 -6.75
C THR A 15 -15.91 -0.66 -5.46
N TYR A 16 -16.37 -1.70 -4.77
CA TYR A 16 -16.98 -1.55 -3.46
C TYR A 16 -16.02 -0.93 -2.44
N GLN A 17 -14.77 -1.38 -2.39
CA GLN A 17 -13.77 -0.87 -1.44
C GLN A 17 -13.49 0.62 -1.63
N TYR A 18 -13.30 1.11 -2.86
CA TYR A 18 -13.10 2.55 -3.06
C TYR A 18 -14.38 3.37 -2.94
N CYS A 19 -15.56 2.78 -3.15
CA CYS A 19 -16.85 3.45 -2.95
C CYS A 19 -17.25 3.56 -1.47
N SER A 20 -16.68 2.74 -0.58
CA SER A 20 -17.04 2.72 0.84
C SER A 20 -15.94 3.25 1.75
N GLU A 21 -14.68 2.90 1.48
CA GLU A 21 -13.57 3.14 2.42
C GLU A 21 -12.43 3.94 1.79
N LEU A 22 -11.87 3.48 0.67
CA LEU A 22 -10.56 3.94 0.20
C LEU A 22 -10.59 5.28 -0.55
N GLY A 23 -11.71 5.62 -1.19
CA GLY A 23 -11.86 6.91 -1.88
C GLY A 23 -10.92 7.14 -3.06
N TYR A 24 -10.50 6.07 -3.77
CA TYR A 24 -9.67 6.16 -4.98
C TYR A 24 -10.46 6.64 -6.21
N LEU A 25 -11.06 7.82 -6.11
CA LEU A 25 -11.93 8.44 -7.11
C LEU A 25 -11.09 9.30 -8.06
N GLN A 26 -10.77 8.78 -9.24
CA GLN A 26 -9.85 9.44 -10.16
C GLN A 26 -10.54 10.57 -10.93
N THR A 27 -10.30 11.81 -10.53
CA THR A 27 -10.79 13.01 -11.23
C THR A 27 -9.77 13.55 -12.26
N PRO A 28 -10.23 14.34 -13.25
CA PRO A 28 -9.36 15.01 -14.22
C PRO A 28 -8.32 15.92 -13.57
N ALA A 29 -7.15 16.02 -14.19
CA ALA A 29 -6.12 16.96 -13.76
C ALA A 29 -6.61 18.41 -13.90
N THR A 30 -6.32 19.23 -12.89
CA THR A 30 -6.67 20.66 -12.87
C THR A 30 -5.52 21.55 -13.32
N LYS A 31 -4.27 21.11 -13.10
CA LYS A 31 -3.05 21.87 -13.38
C LYS A 31 -2.51 21.65 -14.81
N TYR A 32 -2.88 20.55 -15.45
CA TYR A 32 -2.38 20.13 -16.76
C TYR A 32 -3.54 19.79 -17.69
N VAL A 33 -3.26 19.65 -18.99
CA VAL A 33 -4.25 19.15 -19.95
C VAL A 33 -4.67 17.74 -19.51
N PRO A 34 -5.95 17.54 -19.13
CA PRO A 34 -6.38 16.26 -18.58
C PRO A 34 -6.49 15.22 -19.69
N LEU A 35 -5.91 14.03 -19.47
CA LEU A 35 -6.19 12.85 -20.30
C LEU A 35 -7.59 12.28 -20.04
N LYS A 36 -8.13 12.53 -18.84
CA LYS A 36 -9.47 12.09 -18.42
C LYS A 36 -10.52 13.11 -18.84
N ASN A 37 -11.70 12.62 -19.22
CA ASN A 37 -12.85 13.48 -19.53
C ASN A 37 -13.23 14.34 -18.32
N LYS A 38 -13.43 15.65 -18.54
CA LYS A 38 -13.83 16.63 -17.52
C LYS A 38 -15.11 16.27 -16.76
N ALA A 39 -15.96 15.41 -17.32
CA ALA A 39 -17.18 14.91 -16.70
C ALA A 39 -16.95 13.96 -15.51
N LEU A 40 -15.74 13.42 -15.31
CA LEU A 40 -15.41 12.51 -14.21
C LEU A 40 -15.18 13.26 -12.88
N THR A 41 -16.17 14.04 -12.43
CA THR A 41 -16.14 14.81 -11.18
C THR A 41 -16.36 13.92 -9.96
N LEU A 42 -16.19 14.47 -8.75
CA LEU A 42 -16.55 13.74 -7.52
C LEU A 42 -18.04 13.38 -7.47
N ASP A 43 -18.92 14.26 -7.97
CA ASP A 43 -20.36 13.98 -8.06
C ASP A 43 -20.67 12.82 -9.01
N PHE A 44 -19.98 12.74 -10.15
CA PHE A 44 -20.07 11.57 -11.03
C PHE A 44 -19.74 10.28 -10.29
N TRP A 45 -18.66 10.28 -9.52
CA TRP A 45 -18.24 9.09 -8.76
C TRP A 45 -19.21 8.75 -7.63
N LYS A 46 -19.79 9.75 -6.96
CA LYS A 46 -20.82 9.55 -5.94
C LYS A 46 -22.07 8.89 -6.53
N ASP A 47 -22.55 9.41 -7.66
CA ASP A 47 -23.69 8.86 -8.39
C ASP A 47 -23.41 7.43 -8.85
N TYR A 48 -22.19 7.17 -9.35
CA TYR A 48 -21.75 5.85 -9.76
C TYR A 48 -21.80 4.84 -8.59
N CYS A 49 -21.25 5.20 -7.42
CA CYS A 49 -21.29 4.35 -6.23
C CYS A 49 -22.73 4.13 -5.70
N THR A 50 -23.56 5.18 -5.77
CA THR A 50 -24.99 5.11 -5.37
C THR A 50 -25.75 4.13 -6.26
N ARG A 51 -25.59 4.21 -7.57
CA ARG A 51 -26.31 3.34 -8.52
C ARG A 51 -25.93 1.86 -8.42
N ILE A 52 -24.66 1.56 -8.12
CA ILE A 52 -24.16 0.18 -8.11
C ILE A 52 -24.36 -0.49 -6.74
N TYR A 53 -24.17 0.25 -5.65
CA TYR A 53 -24.13 -0.31 -4.29
C TYR A 53 -25.13 0.31 -3.31
N GLY A 54 -25.88 1.35 -3.71
CA GLY A 54 -26.77 2.07 -2.80
C GLY A 54 -26.04 2.92 -1.76
N ILE A 55 -24.75 3.24 -1.99
CA ILE A 55 -23.94 4.06 -1.08
C ILE A 55 -24.13 5.54 -1.46
N GLU A 56 -24.95 6.25 -0.68
CA GLU A 56 -25.33 7.65 -0.95
C GLU A 56 -24.34 8.69 -0.39
N THR A 57 -23.37 8.25 0.40
CA THR A 57 -22.34 9.10 1.01
C THR A 57 -21.00 8.96 0.29
N PHE A 58 -20.10 9.93 0.46
CA PHE A 58 -18.72 9.74 0.05
C PHE A 58 -18.02 8.66 0.91
N PRO A 59 -16.98 8.00 0.38
CA PRO A 59 -16.18 7.02 1.12
C PRO A 59 -15.60 7.62 2.42
N ASP A 60 -15.67 6.89 3.53
CA ASP A 60 -15.13 7.32 4.83
C ASP A 60 -13.62 7.06 4.92
N THR A 61 -12.86 7.84 4.15
CA THR A 61 -11.39 7.75 4.11
C THR A 61 -10.76 8.12 5.46
N ARG A 62 -11.43 8.95 6.27
CA ARG A 62 -10.96 9.32 7.60
C ARG A 62 -10.94 8.11 8.51
N ARG A 63 -12.03 7.35 8.59
CA ARG A 63 -12.09 6.12 9.39
C ARG A 63 -11.05 5.10 8.95
N TRP A 64 -10.87 4.92 7.64
CA TRP A 64 -9.82 4.05 7.11
C TRP A 64 -8.43 4.49 7.58
N ASN A 65 -8.10 5.78 7.40
CA ASN A 65 -6.81 6.32 7.78
C ASN A 65 -6.57 6.30 9.29
N LEU A 66 -7.60 6.51 10.12
CA LEU A 66 -7.49 6.37 11.58
C LEU A 66 -7.24 4.92 11.97
N ARG A 67 -7.87 3.96 11.29
CA ARG A 67 -7.71 2.53 11.57
C ARG A 67 -6.31 2.01 11.19
N TYR A 68 -5.78 2.43 10.05
CA TYR A 68 -4.54 1.89 9.48
C TYR A 68 -3.33 2.85 9.56
N GLY A 69 -3.50 4.03 10.15
CA GLY A 69 -2.45 5.03 10.38
C GLY A 69 -2.10 5.93 9.19
N GLY A 70 -2.78 5.78 8.04
CA GLY A 70 -2.61 6.65 6.87
C GLY A 70 -1.15 6.75 6.43
N LYS A 71 -0.59 7.97 6.43
CA LYS A 71 0.82 8.25 6.08
C LYS A 71 1.82 7.98 7.21
N ASN A 72 1.37 7.64 8.41
CA ASN A 72 2.21 7.33 9.55
C ASN A 72 1.73 6.04 10.24
N PRO A 73 1.80 4.87 9.57
CA PRO A 73 1.33 3.62 10.12
C PRO A 73 2.20 3.17 11.31
N ALA A 74 1.53 2.75 12.38
CA ALA A 74 2.13 2.18 13.58
C ALA A 74 2.46 0.70 13.34
N VAL A 75 3.48 0.42 12.52
CA VAL A 75 3.87 -0.95 12.11
C VAL A 75 5.38 -1.18 12.26
N SER A 76 5.78 -2.45 12.34
CA SER A 76 7.18 -2.89 12.36
C SER A 76 7.40 -3.92 11.24
N LYS A 77 8.66 -4.14 10.82
CA LYS A 77 9.03 -5.20 9.87
C LYS A 77 8.32 -5.11 8.51
N VAL A 78 8.15 -3.87 8.02
CA VAL A 78 7.55 -3.58 6.70
C VAL A 78 8.58 -2.94 5.76
N PHE A 79 8.52 -3.35 4.49
CA PHE A 79 9.22 -2.70 3.39
C PHE A 79 8.23 -1.95 2.49
N TYR A 80 8.53 -0.70 2.15
CA TYR A 80 7.79 0.10 1.19
C TYR A 80 8.64 0.36 -0.05
N PHE A 81 8.45 -0.45 -1.09
CA PHE A 81 9.08 -0.21 -2.40
C PHE A 81 8.23 0.72 -3.24
N ASN A 82 8.86 1.70 -3.87
CA ASN A 82 8.17 2.68 -4.71
C ASN A 82 8.97 2.93 -5.99
N GLY A 83 8.45 2.44 -7.12
CA GLY A 83 8.92 2.83 -8.45
C GLY A 83 8.67 4.32 -8.69
N ASP A 84 9.64 5.03 -9.24
CA ASP A 84 9.52 6.46 -9.52
C ASP A 84 8.55 6.77 -10.67
N GLU A 85 8.39 5.85 -11.61
CA GLU A 85 7.41 5.94 -12.70
C GLU A 85 6.03 5.38 -12.33
N ASP A 86 5.86 4.79 -11.14
CA ASP A 86 4.57 4.25 -10.70
C ASP A 86 3.64 5.36 -10.19
N PRO A 87 2.50 5.65 -10.85
CA PRO A 87 1.54 6.63 -10.36
C PRO A 87 0.93 6.26 -9.01
N TRP A 88 0.92 4.97 -8.64
CA TRP A 88 0.41 4.50 -7.34
C TRP A 88 1.31 4.86 -6.16
N LYS A 89 2.57 5.25 -6.38
CA LYS A 89 3.51 5.60 -5.30
C LYS A 89 2.97 6.71 -4.38
N GLN A 90 2.11 7.58 -4.91
CA GLN A 90 1.46 8.65 -4.14
C GLN A 90 0.52 8.11 -3.04
N ALA A 91 0.00 6.89 -3.19
CA ALA A 91 -0.79 6.20 -2.17
C ALA A 91 0.06 5.43 -1.13
N SER A 92 1.38 5.39 -1.30
CA SER A 92 2.32 4.63 -0.45
C SER A 92 2.99 5.51 0.62
N ILE A 93 3.89 4.92 1.41
CA ILE A 93 4.82 5.61 2.30
C ILE A 93 6.12 5.86 1.53
N LEU A 94 6.40 7.11 1.20
CA LEU A 94 7.63 7.50 0.47
C LEU A 94 8.78 7.79 1.45
N GLU A 95 8.44 8.39 2.59
CA GLU A 95 9.36 8.74 3.68
C GLU A 95 8.67 8.45 5.01
N THR A 96 9.45 8.12 6.03
CA THR A 96 8.93 7.77 7.35
C THR A 96 9.92 8.08 8.46
N LYS A 97 9.41 8.46 9.63
CA LYS A 97 10.19 8.63 10.87
C LYS A 97 10.24 7.34 11.69
N ASN A 98 9.45 6.33 11.32
CA ASN A 98 9.42 5.06 12.01
C ASN A 98 10.67 4.25 11.64
N VAL A 99 11.55 4.07 12.62
CA VAL A 99 12.85 3.38 12.45
C VAL A 99 12.73 1.86 12.29
N PHE A 100 11.53 1.29 12.48
CA PHE A 100 11.26 -0.14 12.38
C PHE A 100 10.74 -0.58 11.00
N VAL A 101 10.68 0.35 10.04
CA VAL A 101 10.29 0.10 8.65
C VAL A 101 11.37 0.62 7.71
N HIS A 102 11.39 0.13 6.48
CA HIS A 102 12.31 0.65 5.46
C HIS A 102 11.55 1.07 4.20
N THR A 103 11.87 2.25 3.68
CA THR A 103 11.39 2.73 2.38
C THR A 103 12.49 2.55 1.34
N PHE A 104 12.11 2.12 0.14
CA PHE A 104 12.99 1.90 -1.00
C PHE A 104 12.46 2.70 -2.20
N PRO A 105 12.93 3.93 -2.41
CA PRO A 105 12.67 4.64 -3.66
C PRO A 105 13.51 3.99 -4.77
N LEU A 106 12.83 3.50 -5.81
CA LEU A 106 13.45 2.89 -6.97
C LEU A 106 13.45 3.93 -8.09
N ILE A 107 14.54 4.69 -8.18
CA ILE A 107 14.72 5.77 -9.15
C ILE A 107 15.49 5.18 -10.33
N CYS A 108 14.79 4.79 -11.39
CA CYS A 108 15.40 4.09 -12.52
C CYS A 108 14.48 4.09 -13.74
N ASP A 109 15.08 3.97 -14.93
CA ASP A 109 14.32 3.85 -16.17
C ASP A 109 13.43 2.59 -16.15
N ASN A 110 12.16 2.75 -16.52
CA ASN A 110 11.14 1.70 -16.53
C ASN A 110 10.82 1.11 -15.13
N CYS A 111 11.07 1.85 -14.06
CA CYS A 111 10.71 1.45 -12.69
C CYS A 111 9.26 1.80 -12.35
N ALA A 112 8.36 1.02 -12.95
CA ALA A 112 6.92 1.15 -12.77
C ALA A 112 6.35 0.17 -11.72
N HIS A 113 5.05 -0.10 -11.81
CA HIS A 113 4.26 -0.81 -10.79
C HIS A 113 4.83 -2.18 -10.40
N CYS A 114 5.13 -2.31 -9.10
CA CYS A 114 5.62 -3.52 -8.42
C CYS A 114 6.83 -4.17 -9.11
N VAL A 115 7.73 -3.35 -9.69
CA VAL A 115 8.91 -3.85 -10.41
C VAL A 115 9.81 -4.71 -9.51
N ASP A 116 9.85 -4.43 -8.21
CA ASP A 116 10.58 -5.16 -7.18
C ASP A 116 10.09 -6.60 -6.96
N LEU A 117 8.82 -6.90 -7.25
CA LEU A 117 8.24 -8.25 -7.06
C LEU A 117 8.32 -9.14 -8.31
N LYS A 118 8.62 -8.56 -9.48
CA LYS A 118 8.70 -9.32 -10.74
C LYS A 118 9.97 -10.16 -10.78
N SER A 119 9.93 -11.33 -11.42
CA SER A 119 11.16 -12.05 -11.77
C SER A 119 12.12 -11.07 -12.46
N PRO A 120 13.41 -11.01 -12.07
CA PRO A 120 14.34 -10.07 -12.67
C PRO A 120 14.36 -10.32 -14.18
N PRO A 121 13.89 -9.37 -15.01
CA PRO A 121 14.14 -9.48 -16.43
C PRO A 121 15.66 -9.47 -16.66
N GLU A 122 16.12 -10.07 -17.75
CA GLU A 122 17.46 -9.80 -18.25
C GLU A 122 17.63 -8.27 -18.35
N GLY A 123 18.60 -7.71 -17.64
CA GLY A 123 18.81 -6.25 -17.61
C GLY A 123 17.93 -5.47 -16.62
N ALA A 124 17.42 -6.10 -15.55
CA ALA A 124 16.77 -5.37 -14.46
C ALA A 124 17.63 -4.17 -13.99
N PRO A 125 17.04 -2.98 -13.75
CA PRO A 125 17.79 -1.82 -13.29
C PRO A 125 18.57 -2.14 -12.00
N LYS A 126 19.79 -1.62 -11.91
CA LYS A 126 20.71 -1.93 -10.80
C LYS A 126 20.12 -1.52 -9.46
N GLU A 127 19.33 -0.46 -9.45
CA GLU A 127 18.61 0.09 -8.30
C GLU A 127 17.61 -0.91 -7.72
N VAL A 128 16.89 -1.63 -8.59
CA VAL A 128 15.94 -2.68 -8.18
C VAL A 128 16.69 -3.86 -7.58
N ASP A 129 17.77 -4.31 -8.20
CA ASP A 129 18.60 -5.42 -7.68
C ASP A 129 19.25 -5.07 -6.34
N GLN A 130 19.81 -3.86 -6.22
CA GLN A 130 20.40 -3.37 -4.97
C GLN A 130 19.35 -3.29 -3.85
N ALA A 131 18.16 -2.75 -4.14
CA ALA A 131 17.07 -2.68 -3.17
C ALA A 131 16.61 -4.07 -2.70
N ARG A 132 16.46 -5.03 -3.63
CA ARG A 132 16.13 -6.43 -3.32
C ARG A 132 17.19 -7.08 -2.43
N LYS A 133 18.47 -6.92 -2.77
CA LYS A 133 19.59 -7.46 -1.96
C LYS A 133 19.62 -6.86 -0.55
N GLN A 134 19.34 -5.56 -0.43
CA GLN A 134 19.26 -4.91 0.87
C GLN A 134 18.07 -5.42 1.69
N ALA A 135 16.89 -5.56 1.08
CA ALA A 135 15.72 -6.09 1.76
C ALA A 135 15.87 -7.56 2.14
N ASP A 136 16.44 -8.42 1.27
CA ASP A 136 16.74 -9.82 1.58
C ASP A 136 17.68 -9.92 2.80
N ARG A 137 18.73 -9.10 2.85
CA ARG A 137 19.63 -9.04 4.01
C ARG A 137 18.90 -8.65 5.30
N ILE A 138 17.97 -7.70 5.24
CA ILE A 138 17.19 -7.27 6.41
C ILE A 138 16.20 -8.37 6.82
N LEU A 139 15.49 -8.96 5.85
CA LEU A 139 14.53 -10.04 6.07
C LEU A 139 15.19 -11.25 6.73
N ARG A 140 16.40 -11.65 6.28
CA ARG A 140 17.18 -12.72 6.91
C ARG A 140 17.51 -12.41 8.37
N ARG A 141 17.78 -11.15 8.71
CA ARG A 141 18.02 -10.75 10.11
C ARG A 141 16.75 -10.85 10.93
N TRP A 142 15.59 -10.44 10.40
CA TRP A 142 14.31 -10.62 11.07
C TRP A 142 14.04 -12.09 11.35
N ILE A 143 14.13 -12.95 10.33
CA ILE A 143 13.91 -14.40 10.47
C ILE A 143 14.87 -15.03 11.50
N HIS A 144 16.16 -14.67 11.45
CA HIS A 144 17.16 -15.20 12.38
C HIS A 144 16.94 -14.71 13.82
N PHE A 145 16.43 -13.49 14.01
CA PHE A 145 16.10 -12.97 15.32
C PHE A 145 14.90 -13.72 15.92
N GLU A 146 13.84 -13.92 15.14
CA GLU A 146 12.66 -14.68 15.57
C GLU A 146 13.00 -16.13 15.92
N SER A 147 13.80 -16.80 15.09
CA SER A 147 14.19 -18.20 15.36
C SER A 147 14.99 -18.35 16.65
N LYS A 148 15.79 -17.34 17.02
CA LYS A 148 16.49 -17.29 18.32
C LYS A 148 15.54 -17.04 19.49
N ILE A 149 14.48 -16.26 19.32
CA ILE A 149 13.47 -16.02 20.36
C ILE A 149 12.72 -17.33 20.66
N GLU A 150 12.29 -18.03 19.60
CA GLU A 150 11.63 -19.33 19.70
C GLU A 150 12.51 -20.37 20.40
N GLN A 151 13.79 -20.48 19.99
CA GLN A 151 14.74 -21.43 20.59
C GLN A 151 15.06 -21.13 22.06
N ASN A 152 15.02 -19.85 22.47
CA ASN A 152 15.28 -19.44 23.85
C ASN A 152 14.01 -19.46 24.73
N GLY A 153 12.87 -19.97 24.24
CA GLY A 153 11.65 -20.15 25.03
C GLY A 153 10.97 -18.85 25.45
N VAL A 154 11.27 -17.73 24.80
CA VAL A 154 10.60 -16.46 25.06
C VAL A 154 9.34 -16.43 24.20
N MET A 155 8.22 -16.86 24.78
CA MET A 155 6.89 -16.77 24.15
C MET A 155 6.62 -15.31 23.73
N ILE A 156 6.24 -15.11 22.47
CA ILE A 156 5.77 -13.82 21.96
C ILE A 156 4.39 -13.59 22.57
N ASP A 157 4.37 -12.91 23.71
CA ASP A 157 3.15 -12.29 24.23
C ASP A 157 3.45 -10.80 24.48
N ASP A 158 2.67 -9.95 23.80
CA ASP A 158 2.40 -8.53 24.08
C ASP A 158 3.50 -7.45 24.11
N ARG A 159 4.80 -7.75 23.99
CA ARG A 159 5.81 -6.66 24.08
C ARG A 159 5.90 -5.69 22.89
N GLU A 160 5.57 -6.11 21.66
CA GLU A 160 5.43 -5.17 20.54
C GLU A 160 4.16 -4.30 20.67
N SER A 161 3.09 -4.84 21.28
CA SER A 161 1.86 -4.11 21.58
C SER A 161 2.09 -3.02 22.64
N GLU A 162 2.77 -3.34 23.76
CA GLU A 162 3.08 -2.38 24.81
C GLU A 162 4.07 -1.30 24.37
N PHE A 163 5.09 -1.65 23.58
CA PHE A 163 6.05 -0.69 23.06
C PHE A 163 5.37 0.32 22.12
N MET A 164 4.49 -0.15 21.23
CA MET A 164 3.74 0.73 20.34
C MET A 164 2.71 1.59 21.09
N GLN A 165 2.11 1.10 22.17
CA GLN A 165 1.25 1.92 23.04
C GLN A 165 2.02 3.02 23.79
N HIS A 166 3.28 2.80 24.17
CA HIS A 166 4.08 3.78 24.90
C HIS A 166 4.53 4.96 24.03
N PHE A 167 4.67 4.76 22.72
CA PHE A 167 4.99 5.81 21.74
C PHE A 167 3.76 6.52 21.15
N MET A 168 2.54 6.12 21.56
CA MET A 168 1.26 6.72 21.13
C MET A 168 0.67 7.72 22.16
N LYS A 169 1.48 8.30 23.05
CA LYS A 169 1.10 9.44 23.89
C LYS A 169 1.70 10.75 23.38
#